data_AF-A0A660SQD6-F1
#
_entry.id   AF-A0A660SQD6-F1
#
_cell.length_a   1.000
_cell.length_b   1.000
_cell.length_c   1.000
_cell.angle_alpha   90.00
_cell.angle_beta   90.00
_cell.angle_gamma   90.00
#
_symmetry.space_group_name_H-M   'P 1'
#
loop_
_entity.id
_entity.type
_entity.pdbx_description
1 polymer ?
#
loop_
_entity_poly.entity_id
_entity_poly.type
_entity_poly.pdbx_seq_one_letter_code
_entity_poly.pdbx_strand_id
1 'polypeptide(L)'
;MKPDFSHLLASRTKLMASSVIREILKQASRPGMISLAGGIPAPETFPMDILEEVFLKIIKRWGSSAFQYDLTEGFVPLREAAVPYLSRYSVEASTEEIFVSSGSQGLLDSLGKILISPGDIVAVESPTYLGAIQAFNPYGPRYVEMESDENGAIPESLEEVLIKNSPKFVYMVPTFQNPTGRTIPIERRKAIADIVIRYNALLIEDDPYAALRYQGKDVPSIKSMAPDHVLYATTLSKVFAPGLRVGLFVPPSGELGNWLVKAKQGTDLHTSTL
;
A
#
# COMPACT_ATOMS: atom_id res chain seq x y z
N MET A 1 -9.63 -31.71 28.28
CA MET A 1 -10.35 -30.73 27.42
C MET A 1 -9.46 -29.50 27.32
N LYS A 2 -9.20 -28.97 26.12
CA LYS A 2 -8.45 -27.71 26.00
C LYS A 2 -9.38 -26.55 26.37
N PRO A 3 -8.91 -25.52 27.11
CA PRO A 3 -9.73 -24.35 27.41
C PRO A 3 -10.12 -23.61 26.11
N ASP A 4 -11.36 -23.11 26.05
CA ASP A 4 -11.87 -22.29 24.95
C ASP A 4 -11.86 -20.80 25.32
N PHE A 5 -11.07 -20.01 24.59
CA PHE A 5 -10.93 -18.56 24.77
C PHE A 5 -11.75 -17.73 23.77
N SER A 6 -12.65 -18.35 23.00
CA SER A 6 -13.49 -17.68 22.00
C SER A 6 -14.29 -16.49 22.58
N HIS A 7 -14.68 -16.57 23.84
CA HIS A 7 -15.40 -15.51 24.58
C HIS A 7 -14.59 -14.23 24.83
N LEU A 8 -13.25 -14.28 24.71
CA LEU A 8 -12.37 -13.11 24.89
C LEU A 8 -12.17 -12.32 23.60
N LEU A 9 -12.61 -12.85 22.45
CA LEU A 9 -12.41 -12.19 21.16
C LEU A 9 -13.24 -10.92 21.07
N ALA A 10 -12.63 -9.85 20.56
CA ALA A 10 -13.33 -8.61 20.28
C ALA A 10 -14.45 -8.82 19.24
N SER A 11 -15.50 -7.99 19.29
CA SER A 11 -16.59 -8.02 18.32
C SER A 11 -16.10 -7.93 16.87
N ARG A 12 -15.09 -7.08 16.65
CA ARG A 12 -14.45 -6.88 15.34
C ARG A 12 -13.73 -8.11 14.79
N THR A 13 -13.35 -9.06 15.64
CA THR A 13 -12.69 -10.31 15.20
C THR A 13 -13.59 -11.11 14.27
N LYS A 14 -14.91 -10.99 14.39
CA LYS A 14 -15.87 -11.63 13.47
C LYS A 14 -15.78 -11.11 12.03
N LEU A 15 -15.25 -9.91 11.83
CA LEU A 15 -15.05 -9.29 10.51
C LEU A 15 -13.71 -9.70 9.87
N MET A 16 -12.82 -10.32 10.65
CA MET A 16 -11.56 -10.86 10.16
C MET A 16 -11.83 -12.20 9.47
N ALA A 17 -12.09 -12.15 8.16
CA ALA A 17 -12.17 -13.36 7.35
C ALA A 17 -10.78 -13.99 7.14
N SER A 18 -10.72 -15.31 6.92
CA SER A 18 -9.50 -15.94 6.43
C SER A 18 -9.11 -15.30 5.10
N SER A 19 -7.82 -14.97 4.96
CA SER A 19 -7.30 -14.36 3.74
C SER A 19 -7.59 -15.28 2.55
N VAL A 20 -8.49 -14.84 1.65
CA VAL A 20 -8.78 -15.56 0.40
C VAL A 20 -7.49 -15.71 -0.41
N ILE A 21 -6.62 -14.69 -0.38
CA ILE A 21 -5.28 -14.74 -0.95
C ILE A 21 -4.48 -15.89 -0.32
N ARG A 22 -4.43 -16.03 1.00
CA ARG A 22 -3.72 -17.13 1.66
C ARG A 22 -4.30 -18.50 1.29
N GLU A 23 -5.61 -18.64 1.22
CA GLU A 23 -6.23 -19.92 0.83
C GLU A 23 -5.92 -20.27 -0.63
N ILE A 24 -5.96 -19.29 -1.55
CA ILE A 24 -5.51 -19.44 -2.93
C ILE A 24 -4.03 -19.84 -2.97
N LEU A 25 -3.17 -19.17 -2.20
CA LEU A 25 -1.73 -19.47 -2.13
C LEU A 25 -1.43 -20.85 -1.55
N LYS A 26 -2.20 -21.28 -0.55
CA LYS A 26 -2.10 -22.61 0.04
C LYS A 26 -2.52 -23.70 -0.94
N GLN A 27 -3.52 -23.44 -1.77
CA GLN A 27 -3.83 -24.34 -2.88
C GLN A 27 -2.68 -24.34 -3.87
N ALA A 28 -2.26 -23.17 -4.33
CA ALA A 28 -1.17 -22.94 -5.28
C ALA A 28 0.16 -23.62 -4.93
N SER A 29 0.46 -23.82 -3.64
CA SER A 29 1.67 -24.51 -3.20
C SER A 29 1.58 -26.04 -3.18
N ARG A 30 0.47 -26.62 -3.66
CA ARG A 30 0.31 -28.07 -3.80
C ARG A 30 1.29 -28.63 -4.84
N PRO A 31 2.01 -29.72 -4.54
CA PRO A 31 2.87 -30.39 -5.51
C PRO A 31 2.13 -30.73 -6.80
N GLY A 32 2.73 -30.42 -7.95
CA GLY A 32 2.15 -30.67 -9.27
C GLY A 32 1.21 -29.58 -9.79
N MET A 33 0.94 -28.52 -9.03
CA MET A 33 0.13 -27.39 -9.50
C MET A 33 1.01 -26.23 -9.98
N ILE A 34 0.70 -25.71 -11.16
CA ILE A 34 1.27 -24.44 -11.66
C ILE A 34 0.33 -23.32 -11.21
N SER A 35 0.80 -22.47 -10.30
CA SER A 35 0.02 -21.34 -9.80
C SER A 35 0.15 -20.13 -10.70
N LEU A 36 -0.98 -19.65 -11.21
CA LEU A 36 -1.11 -18.36 -11.91
C LEU A 36 -1.90 -17.32 -11.09
N ALA A 37 -2.25 -17.65 -9.84
CA ALA A 37 -3.22 -16.88 -9.05
C ALA A 37 -2.57 -15.90 -8.05
N GLY A 38 -1.30 -16.11 -7.70
CA GLY A 38 -0.58 -15.28 -6.73
C GLY A 38 0.45 -14.39 -7.42
N GLY A 39 0.52 -13.11 -7.04
CA GLY A 39 1.60 -12.20 -7.44
C GLY A 39 2.90 -12.45 -6.66
N ILE A 40 3.34 -13.71 -6.59
CA ILE A 40 4.57 -14.14 -5.91
C ILE A 40 5.70 -14.17 -6.94
N PRO A 41 6.79 -13.41 -6.74
CA PRO A 41 7.95 -13.50 -7.61
C PRO A 41 8.63 -14.88 -7.50
N ALA A 42 9.17 -15.37 -8.62
CA ALA A 42 9.87 -16.65 -8.66
C ALA A 42 11.14 -16.60 -7.80
N PRO A 43 11.39 -17.56 -6.89
CA PRO A 43 12.55 -17.54 -5.99
C PRO A 43 13.90 -17.42 -6.71
N GLU A 44 14.01 -17.98 -7.91
CA GLU A 44 15.24 -17.97 -8.71
C GLU A 44 15.59 -16.57 -9.24
N THR A 45 14.63 -15.63 -9.18
CA THR A 45 14.84 -14.22 -9.57
C THR A 45 15.40 -13.38 -8.43
N PHE A 46 15.50 -13.93 -7.21
CA PHE A 46 16.03 -13.19 -6.07
C PHE A 46 17.55 -13.02 -6.21
N PRO A 47 18.07 -11.78 -6.07
CA PRO A 47 19.47 -11.49 -6.31
C PRO A 47 20.33 -11.89 -5.08
N MET A 48 20.52 -13.20 -4.87
CA MET A 48 21.17 -13.74 -3.67
C MET A 48 22.58 -13.20 -3.46
N ASP A 49 23.38 -13.10 -4.51
CA ASP A 49 24.75 -12.56 -4.43
C ASP A 49 24.76 -11.09 -3.97
N ILE A 50 23.81 -10.29 -4.47
CA ILE A 50 23.65 -8.89 -4.07
C ILE A 50 23.21 -8.81 -2.61
N LEU A 51 22.28 -9.67 -2.19
CA LEU A 51 21.80 -9.71 -0.81
C LEU A 51 22.96 -10.04 0.15
N GLU A 52 23.76 -11.07 -0.15
CA GLU A 52 24.93 -11.43 0.66
C GLU A 52 25.92 -10.27 0.77
N GLU A 53 26.27 -9.65 -0.36
CA GLU A 53 27.19 -8.52 -0.39
C GLU A 53 26.67 -7.33 0.43
N VAL A 54 25.38 -7.00 0.30
CA VAL A 54 24.73 -5.92 1.04
C VAL A 54 24.70 -6.21 2.54
N PHE A 55 24.34 -7.43 2.95
CA PHE A 55 24.33 -7.81 4.37
C PHE A 55 25.72 -7.70 4.99
N LEU A 56 26.76 -8.16 4.30
CA LEU A 56 28.14 -8.01 4.77
C LEU A 56 28.56 -6.54 4.88
N LYS A 57 28.14 -5.69 3.93
CA LYS A 57 28.38 -4.23 4.00
C LYS A 57 27.66 -3.60 5.19
N ILE A 58 26.41 -3.98 5.46
CA ILE A 58 25.62 -3.48 6.60
C ILE A 58 26.33 -3.82 7.90
N ILE A 59 26.70 -5.08 8.11
CA ILE A 59 27.39 -5.55 9.32
C ILE A 59 28.74 -4.83 9.48
N LYS A 60 29.53 -4.69 8.41
CA LYS A 60 30.83 -4.00 8.48
C LYS A 60 30.71 -2.51 8.78
N ARG A 61 29.69 -1.84 8.22
CA ARG A 61 29.53 -0.38 8.35
C ARG A 61 28.87 0.02 9.67
N TRP A 62 27.86 -0.72 10.10
CA TRP A 62 26.98 -0.34 11.21
C TRP A 62 27.11 -1.28 12.42
N GLY A 63 27.70 -2.47 12.26
CA GLY A 63 27.91 -3.42 13.34
C GLY A 63 26.60 -3.76 14.08
N SER A 64 26.64 -3.72 15.41
CA SER A 64 25.47 -3.97 16.24
C SER A 64 24.37 -2.91 16.09
N SER A 65 24.68 -1.69 15.64
CA SER A 65 23.67 -0.62 15.49
C SER A 65 22.66 -0.93 14.39
N ALA A 66 23.02 -1.74 13.38
CA ALA A 66 22.08 -2.20 12.35
C ALA A 66 20.94 -3.08 12.89
N PHE A 67 21.08 -3.62 14.10
CA PHE A 67 20.12 -4.54 14.73
C PHE A 67 19.40 -3.92 15.92
N GLN A 68 19.61 -2.63 16.18
CA GLN A 68 18.98 -1.91 17.29
C GLN A 68 17.63 -1.29 16.86
N TYR A 69 16.81 -0.95 17.85
CA TYR A 69 15.64 -0.11 17.64
C TYR A 69 15.99 1.22 16.97
N ASP A 70 15.11 1.67 16.07
CA ASP A 70 15.24 2.92 15.33
C ASP A 70 13.91 3.71 15.31
N LEU A 71 13.90 4.83 14.61
CA LEU A 71 12.76 5.71 14.40
C LEU A 71 11.59 4.97 13.72
N THR A 72 10.38 5.20 14.22
CA THR A 72 9.16 4.61 13.67
C THR A 72 8.89 5.05 12.25
N GLU A 73 9.24 6.31 11.93
CA GLU A 73 9.15 6.89 10.59
C GLU A 73 9.98 6.12 9.56
N GLY A 74 11.02 5.42 10.03
CA GLY A 74 11.90 4.59 9.22
C GLY A 74 13.36 5.02 9.29
N PHE A 75 14.24 4.08 8.92
CA PHE A 75 15.68 4.29 8.88
C PHE A 75 16.04 5.47 7.97
N VAL A 76 16.70 6.49 8.52
CA VAL A 76 16.96 7.76 7.82
C VAL A 76 17.68 7.58 6.49
N PRO A 77 18.78 6.79 6.38
CA PRO A 77 19.44 6.56 5.10
C PRO A 77 18.55 5.92 4.02
N LEU A 78 17.57 5.10 4.40
CA LEU A 78 16.59 4.56 3.46
C LEU A 78 15.65 5.66 2.96
N ARG A 79 15.19 6.55 3.86
CA ARG A 79 14.32 7.68 3.50
C ARG A 79 15.05 8.66 2.58
N GLU A 80 16.32 8.95 2.84
CA GLU A 80 17.16 9.76 1.94
C GLU A 80 17.32 9.12 0.56
N ALA A 81 17.58 7.80 0.51
CA ALA A 81 17.68 7.06 -0.75
C ALA A 81 16.33 6.98 -1.50
N ALA A 82 15.21 7.07 -0.78
CA ALA A 82 13.87 7.04 -1.35
C ALA A 82 13.52 8.32 -2.10
N VAL A 83 14.07 9.48 -1.74
CA VAL A 83 13.82 10.76 -2.43
C VAL A 83 14.05 10.67 -3.96
N PRO A 84 15.27 10.35 -4.44
CA PRO A 84 15.52 10.22 -5.88
C PRO A 84 14.85 8.98 -6.51
N TYR A 85 14.44 8.00 -5.70
CA TYR A 85 13.68 6.85 -6.20
C TYR A 85 12.24 7.23 -6.54
N LEU A 86 11.57 7.99 -5.65
CA LEU A 86 10.19 8.43 -5.79
C LEU A 86 10.01 9.52 -6.84
N SER A 87 11.00 10.41 -7.01
CA SER A 87 10.99 11.44 -8.05
C SER A 87 10.88 10.86 -9.48
N ARG A 88 11.35 9.62 -9.70
CA ARG A 88 11.16 8.89 -10.99
C ARG A 88 9.69 8.68 -11.37
N TYR A 89 8.81 8.65 -10.37
CA TYR A 89 7.35 8.51 -10.53
C TYR A 89 6.62 9.84 -10.30
N SER A 90 7.35 10.96 -10.41
CA SER A 90 6.87 12.34 -10.18
C SER A 90 6.35 12.57 -8.76
N VAL A 91 6.78 11.75 -7.79
CA VAL A 91 6.48 11.96 -6.37
C VAL A 91 7.63 12.72 -5.75
N GLU A 92 7.48 14.04 -5.67
CA GLU A 92 8.43 14.93 -5.00
C GLU A 92 8.12 15.00 -3.50
N ALA A 93 9.11 14.69 -2.67
CA ALA A 93 8.99 14.70 -1.21
C ALA A 93 10.38 14.86 -0.57
N SER A 94 10.47 15.56 0.56
CA SER A 94 11.69 15.57 1.38
C SER A 94 11.86 14.26 2.15
N THR A 95 13.04 14.03 2.71
CA THR A 95 13.31 12.88 3.59
C THR A 95 12.30 12.81 4.74
N GLU A 96 11.92 13.96 5.31
CA GLU A 96 10.97 14.09 6.44
C GLU A 96 9.54 13.70 6.06
N GLU A 97 9.17 13.86 4.78
CA GLU A 97 7.84 13.57 4.25
C GLU A 97 7.68 12.11 3.79
N ILE A 98 8.78 11.36 3.67
CA ILE A 98 8.78 9.94 3.31
C ILE A 98 8.77 9.09 4.57
N PHE A 99 7.88 8.11 4.63
CA PHE A 99 7.77 7.18 5.74
C PHE A 99 7.92 5.73 5.27
N VAL A 100 8.38 4.87 6.17
CA VAL A 100 8.59 3.44 5.91
C VAL A 100 7.54 2.61 6.63
N SER A 101 6.96 1.64 5.93
CA SER A 101 5.97 0.69 6.46
C SER A 101 6.43 -0.75 6.26
N SER A 102 5.77 -1.69 6.97
CA SER A 102 6.02 -3.14 6.85
C SER A 102 5.41 -3.72 5.56
N GLY A 103 5.81 -3.16 4.42
CA GLY A 103 5.15 -3.27 3.11
C GLY A 103 3.85 -2.46 3.03
N SER A 104 3.26 -2.32 1.83
CA SER A 104 1.98 -1.60 1.65
C SER A 104 0.88 -2.13 2.60
N GLN A 105 0.88 -3.45 2.87
CA GLN A 105 -0.12 -4.06 3.76
C GLN A 105 -0.13 -3.48 5.18
N GLY A 106 1.03 -3.14 5.75
CA GLY A 106 1.10 -2.55 7.09
C GLY A 106 0.56 -1.12 7.13
N LEU A 107 0.78 -0.37 6.04
CA LEU A 107 0.16 0.94 5.84
C LEU A 107 -1.36 0.83 5.71
N LEU A 108 -1.87 -0.11 4.90
CA LEU A 108 -3.32 -0.29 4.70
C LEU A 108 -4.02 -0.64 6.02
N ASP A 109 -3.44 -1.51 6.84
CA ASP A 109 -3.99 -1.79 8.18
C ASP A 109 -3.97 -0.52 9.07
N SER A 110 -2.87 0.25 9.05
CA SER A 110 -2.77 1.50 9.81
C SER A 110 -3.80 2.55 9.37
N LEU A 111 -4.06 2.67 8.07
CA LEU A 111 -5.11 3.53 7.53
C LEU A 111 -6.49 3.08 8.01
N GLY A 112 -6.77 1.77 7.96
CA GLY A 112 -8.00 1.21 8.52
C GLY A 112 -8.16 1.55 10.00
N LYS A 113 -7.09 1.41 10.78
CA LYS A 113 -7.06 1.67 12.22
C LYS A 113 -7.34 3.12 12.59
N ILE A 114 -6.81 4.08 11.84
CA ILE A 114 -6.91 5.52 12.20
C ILE A 114 -8.06 6.25 11.51
N LEU A 115 -8.53 5.79 10.34
CA LEU A 115 -9.54 6.50 9.55
C LEU A 115 -10.93 5.86 9.60
N ILE A 116 -11.04 4.54 9.80
CA ILE A 116 -12.30 3.82 9.66
C ILE A 116 -12.94 3.58 11.03
N SER A 117 -14.14 4.14 11.21
CA SER A 117 -15.10 3.71 12.23
C SER A 117 -16.12 2.74 11.62
N PRO A 118 -16.72 1.84 12.43
CA PRO A 118 -17.74 0.92 11.92
C PRO A 118 -18.90 1.64 11.21
N GLY A 119 -19.20 1.21 9.99
CA GLY A 119 -20.25 1.76 9.13
C GLY A 119 -19.81 2.89 8.19
N ASP A 120 -18.59 3.42 8.37
CA ASP A 120 -18.00 4.43 7.49
C ASP A 120 -17.85 3.91 6.06
N ILE A 121 -17.92 4.82 5.09
CA ILE A 121 -17.84 4.46 3.68
C ILE A 121 -16.39 4.58 3.17
N VAL A 122 -15.93 3.56 2.46
CA VAL A 122 -14.66 3.58 1.70
C VAL A 122 -14.98 3.36 0.23
N ALA A 123 -14.53 4.28 -0.63
CA ALA A 123 -14.69 4.15 -2.08
C ALA A 123 -13.54 3.31 -2.67
N VAL A 124 -13.85 2.36 -3.52
CA VAL A 124 -12.88 1.45 -4.15
C VAL A 124 -13.17 1.26 -5.63
N GLU A 125 -12.15 0.93 -6.41
CA GLU A 125 -12.34 0.42 -7.78
C GLU A 125 -13.12 -0.91 -7.76
N SER A 126 -13.84 -1.22 -8.85
CA SER A 126 -14.46 -2.53 -9.04
C SER A 126 -13.99 -3.17 -10.35
N PRO A 127 -13.28 -4.31 -10.31
CA PRO A 127 -12.73 -5.00 -9.12
C PRO A 127 -11.53 -4.26 -8.49
N THR A 128 -11.11 -4.64 -7.28
CA THR A 128 -9.93 -4.08 -6.58
C THR A 128 -9.05 -5.14 -5.89
N TYR A 129 -7.95 -4.69 -5.28
CA TYR A 129 -7.01 -5.53 -4.54
C TYR A 129 -7.64 -6.10 -3.26
N LEU A 130 -7.82 -7.42 -3.23
CA LEU A 130 -8.38 -8.15 -2.08
C LEU A 130 -7.60 -7.93 -0.77
N GLY A 131 -6.30 -7.65 -0.83
CA GLY A 131 -5.51 -7.38 0.37
C GLY A 131 -5.88 -6.06 1.05
N ALA A 132 -6.30 -5.05 0.29
CA ALA A 132 -6.82 -3.80 0.86
C ALA A 132 -8.15 -4.06 1.59
N ILE A 133 -9.07 -4.77 0.94
CA ILE A 133 -10.33 -5.19 1.57
C ILE A 133 -10.06 -6.00 2.85
N GLN A 134 -9.08 -6.89 2.84
CA GLN A 134 -8.70 -7.67 4.02
C GLN A 134 -8.13 -6.78 5.15
N ALA A 135 -7.36 -5.74 4.83
CA ALA A 135 -6.85 -4.79 5.82
C ALA A 135 -7.96 -3.93 6.42
N PHE A 136 -8.95 -3.53 5.63
CA PHE A 136 -9.99 -2.60 6.07
C PHE A 136 -11.17 -3.29 6.77
N ASN A 137 -11.54 -4.51 6.36
CA ASN A 137 -12.67 -5.27 6.92
C ASN A 137 -12.73 -5.33 8.46
N PRO A 138 -11.62 -5.55 9.19
CA PRO A 138 -11.64 -5.58 10.65
C PRO A 138 -12.14 -4.29 11.30
N TYR A 139 -12.09 -3.16 10.58
CA TYR A 139 -12.56 -1.86 11.06
C TYR A 139 -14.02 -1.57 10.67
N GLY A 140 -14.65 -2.49 9.94
CA GLY A 140 -16.08 -2.49 9.63
C GLY A 140 -16.57 -1.41 8.65
N PRO A 141 -15.85 -1.08 7.56
CA PRO A 141 -16.37 -0.15 6.56
C PRO A 141 -17.53 -0.75 5.78
N ARG A 142 -18.27 0.13 5.09
CA ARG A 142 -19.08 -0.21 3.93
C ARG A 142 -18.34 0.23 2.67
N TYR A 143 -18.28 -0.62 1.66
CA TYR A 143 -17.64 -0.26 0.40
C TYR A 143 -18.66 0.32 -0.57
N VAL A 144 -18.24 1.34 -1.30
CA VAL A 144 -18.93 1.84 -2.49
C VAL A 144 -17.99 1.72 -3.67
N GLU A 145 -18.53 1.22 -4.77
CA GLU A 145 -17.75 0.88 -5.95
C GLU A 145 -17.71 2.06 -6.91
N MET A 146 -16.54 2.30 -7.49
CA MET A 146 -16.34 3.17 -8.64
C MET A 146 -16.24 2.32 -9.90
N GLU A 147 -17.01 2.69 -10.91
CA GLU A 147 -17.01 2.04 -12.21
C GLU A 147 -15.67 2.24 -12.91
N SER A 148 -15.26 1.21 -13.65
CA SER A 148 -14.01 1.18 -14.42
C SER A 148 -14.27 0.60 -15.80
N ASP A 149 -13.56 1.10 -16.81
CA ASP A 149 -13.55 0.54 -18.16
C ASP A 149 -12.15 0.05 -18.55
N GLU A 150 -11.90 -0.18 -19.84
CA GLU A 150 -10.59 -0.64 -20.35
C GLU A 150 -9.41 0.29 -20.01
N ASN A 151 -9.69 1.56 -19.68
CA ASN A 151 -8.69 2.53 -19.28
C ASN A 151 -8.64 2.74 -17.76
N GLY A 152 -9.23 1.84 -16.97
CA GLY A 152 -9.29 1.91 -15.51
C GLY A 152 -10.46 2.76 -15.00
N ALA A 153 -10.33 3.34 -13.81
CA ALA A 153 -11.40 4.09 -13.16
C ALA A 153 -11.95 5.22 -14.03
N ILE A 154 -13.27 5.38 -14.02
CA ILE A 154 -14.00 6.44 -14.76
C ILE A 154 -14.12 7.67 -13.85
N PRO A 155 -13.54 8.83 -14.20
CA PRO A 155 -13.57 10.03 -13.35
C PRO A 155 -14.99 10.46 -12.95
N GLU A 156 -15.94 10.39 -13.87
CA GLU A 156 -17.35 10.73 -13.62
C GLU A 156 -17.98 9.82 -12.55
N SER A 157 -17.60 8.54 -12.53
CA SER A 157 -18.05 7.61 -11.49
C SER A 157 -17.49 7.97 -10.11
N LEU A 158 -16.21 8.37 -10.05
CA LEU A 158 -15.61 8.89 -8.81
C LEU A 158 -16.38 10.12 -8.32
N GLU A 159 -16.65 11.08 -9.20
CA GLU A 159 -17.39 12.30 -8.84
C GLU A 159 -18.80 11.98 -8.30
N GLU A 160 -19.53 11.08 -8.95
CA GLU A 160 -20.84 10.62 -8.46
C GLU A 160 -20.75 9.95 -7.08
N VAL A 161 -19.72 9.11 -6.86
CA VAL A 161 -19.50 8.45 -5.57
C VAL A 161 -19.24 9.46 -4.47
N LEU A 162 -18.41 10.48 -4.74
CA LEU A 162 -18.12 11.54 -3.77
C LEU A 162 -19.37 12.37 -3.44
N ILE A 163 -20.18 12.74 -4.43
CA ILE A 163 -21.43 13.50 -4.24
C ILE A 163 -22.43 12.71 -3.37
N LYS A 164 -22.60 11.41 -3.66
CA LYS A 164 -23.68 10.60 -3.06
C LYS A 164 -23.32 10.05 -1.68
N ASN A 165 -22.04 9.80 -1.40
CA ASN A 165 -21.65 8.94 -0.28
C ASN A 165 -20.69 9.59 0.73
N SER A 166 -19.99 10.68 0.39
CA SER A 166 -18.99 11.31 1.26
C SER A 166 -18.03 10.28 1.94
N PRO A 167 -17.30 9.47 1.15
CA PRO A 167 -16.44 8.43 1.69
C PRO A 167 -15.32 9.01 2.56
N LYS A 168 -14.83 8.21 3.53
CA LYS A 168 -13.66 8.56 4.35
C LYS A 168 -12.41 8.76 3.52
N PHE A 169 -12.24 7.89 2.52
CA PHE A 169 -11.20 8.00 1.51
C PHE A 169 -11.58 7.16 0.30
N VAL A 170 -10.89 7.42 -0.80
CA VAL A 170 -10.90 6.64 -2.03
C VAL A 170 -9.63 5.78 -2.04
N TYR A 171 -9.74 4.50 -2.40
CA TYR A 171 -8.60 3.60 -2.61
C TYR A 171 -8.51 3.19 -4.08
N MET A 172 -7.32 3.34 -4.67
CA MET A 172 -7.09 3.10 -6.09
C MET A 172 -5.70 2.51 -6.33
N VAL A 173 -5.59 1.67 -7.36
CA VAL A 173 -4.31 1.15 -7.88
C VAL A 173 -4.14 1.63 -9.32
N PRO A 174 -3.62 2.87 -9.57
CA PRO A 174 -3.69 3.49 -10.89
C PRO A 174 -2.79 2.89 -11.96
N THR A 175 -1.79 2.10 -11.56
CA THR A 175 -0.77 1.52 -12.43
C THR A 175 -0.81 0.00 -12.33
N PHE A 176 -1.04 -0.67 -13.47
CA PHE A 176 -1.20 -2.14 -13.54
C PHE A 176 -2.14 -2.69 -12.47
N GLN A 177 -3.33 -2.09 -12.42
CA GLN A 177 -4.38 -2.31 -11.43
C GLN A 177 -4.57 -3.79 -11.12
N ASN A 178 -4.63 -4.17 -9.84
CA ASN A 178 -4.89 -5.55 -9.45
C ASN A 178 -6.40 -5.74 -9.23
N PRO A 179 -7.10 -6.60 -9.99
CA PRO A 179 -6.58 -7.68 -10.85
C PRO A 179 -6.51 -7.40 -12.36
N THR A 180 -6.98 -6.25 -12.84
CA THR A 180 -7.24 -6.04 -14.28
C THR A 180 -6.00 -5.83 -15.16
N GLY A 181 -4.86 -5.48 -14.59
CA GLY A 181 -3.63 -5.08 -15.29
C GLY A 181 -3.71 -3.70 -15.96
N ARG A 182 -4.81 -2.98 -15.82
CA ARG A 182 -5.04 -1.70 -16.51
C ARG A 182 -4.20 -0.58 -15.90
N THR A 183 -3.83 0.41 -16.71
CA THR A 183 -3.16 1.63 -16.25
C THR A 183 -4.04 2.82 -16.60
N ILE A 184 -4.34 3.65 -15.62
CA ILE A 184 -5.10 4.89 -15.83
C ILE A 184 -4.24 5.89 -16.61
N PRO A 185 -4.68 6.37 -17.79
CA PRO A 185 -3.93 7.33 -18.60
C PRO A 185 -3.84 8.71 -17.95
N ILE A 186 -2.87 9.52 -18.40
CA ILE A 186 -2.56 10.82 -17.80
C ILE A 186 -3.75 11.78 -17.79
N GLU A 187 -4.57 11.78 -18.83
CA GLU A 187 -5.78 12.61 -18.92
C GLU A 187 -6.78 12.28 -17.82
N ARG A 188 -6.96 10.98 -17.51
CA ARG A 188 -7.84 10.54 -16.42
C ARG A 188 -7.23 10.79 -15.04
N ARG A 189 -5.91 10.63 -14.88
CA ARG A 189 -5.23 10.98 -13.62
C ARG A 189 -5.41 12.46 -13.28
N LYS A 190 -5.32 13.35 -14.27
CA LYS A 190 -5.60 14.78 -14.11
C LYS A 190 -7.05 15.04 -13.72
N ALA A 191 -8.01 14.41 -14.41
CA ALA A 191 -9.43 14.55 -14.07
C ALA A 191 -9.73 14.05 -12.64
N ILE A 192 -9.15 12.91 -12.24
CA ILE A 192 -9.27 12.37 -10.88
C ILE A 192 -8.66 13.34 -9.86
N ALA A 193 -7.46 13.88 -10.13
CA ALA A 193 -6.82 14.89 -9.28
C ALA A 193 -7.72 16.11 -9.08
N ASP A 194 -8.28 16.66 -10.16
CA ASP A 194 -9.20 17.80 -10.12
C ASP A 194 -10.45 17.50 -9.30
N ILE A 195 -11.00 16.29 -9.41
CA ILE A 195 -12.17 15.85 -8.65
C ILE A 195 -11.83 15.73 -7.16
N VAL A 196 -10.74 15.06 -6.77
CA VAL A 196 -10.41 14.91 -5.35
C VAL A 196 -10.11 16.25 -4.69
N ILE A 197 -9.50 17.20 -5.42
CA ILE A 197 -9.31 18.58 -4.96
C ILE A 197 -10.67 19.27 -4.78
N ARG A 198 -11.53 19.24 -5.81
CA ARG A 198 -12.84 19.91 -5.82
C ARG A 198 -13.73 19.49 -4.66
N TYR A 199 -13.72 18.20 -4.33
CA TYR A 199 -14.54 17.62 -3.26
C TYR A 199 -13.81 17.49 -1.93
N ASN A 200 -12.57 17.99 -1.83
CA ASN A 200 -11.72 17.87 -0.64
C ASN A 200 -11.65 16.41 -0.12
N ALA A 201 -11.47 15.46 -1.04
CA ALA A 201 -11.42 14.04 -0.74
C ALA A 201 -9.97 13.58 -0.53
N LEU A 202 -9.78 12.59 0.35
CA LEU A 202 -8.51 11.88 0.49
C LEU A 202 -8.47 10.69 -0.47
N LEU A 203 -7.44 10.61 -1.31
CA LEU A 203 -7.16 9.48 -2.19
C LEU A 203 -5.92 8.72 -1.70
N ILE A 204 -6.04 7.40 -1.57
CA ILE A 204 -4.94 6.48 -1.35
C ILE A 204 -4.54 5.89 -2.70
N GLU A 205 -3.43 6.38 -3.24
CA GLU A 205 -2.79 5.87 -4.46
C GLU A 205 -1.81 4.76 -4.07
N ASP A 206 -2.23 3.51 -4.21
CA ASP A 206 -1.38 2.33 -3.96
C ASP A 206 -0.74 1.88 -5.27
N ASP A 207 0.55 2.18 -5.43
CA ASP A 207 1.32 1.90 -6.64
C ASP A 207 2.50 0.93 -6.38
N PRO A 208 2.20 -0.37 -6.16
CA PRO A 208 3.24 -1.38 -5.97
C PRO A 208 3.87 -1.84 -7.31
N TYR A 209 3.35 -1.38 -8.46
CA TYR A 209 3.68 -1.96 -9.77
C TYR A 209 4.34 -0.97 -10.75
N ALA A 210 4.41 0.35 -10.45
CA ALA A 210 5.00 1.34 -11.36
C ALA A 210 6.38 0.93 -11.92
N ALA A 211 7.23 0.37 -11.06
CA ALA A 211 8.56 -0.10 -11.43
C ALA A 211 8.59 -1.31 -12.38
N LEU A 212 7.45 -1.97 -12.63
CA LEU A 212 7.32 -3.15 -13.49
C LEU A 212 6.88 -2.78 -14.92
N ARG A 213 7.00 -1.51 -15.32
CA ARG A 213 6.76 -1.08 -16.69
C ARG A 213 7.93 -1.49 -17.60
N TYR A 214 7.74 -2.56 -18.37
CA TYR A 214 8.75 -3.03 -19.32
C TYR A 214 8.75 -2.28 -20.66
N GLN A 215 7.60 -1.69 -21.04
CA GLN A 215 7.42 -0.98 -22.31
C GLN A 215 6.55 0.27 -22.12
N GLY A 216 6.73 1.23 -23.04
CA GLY A 216 6.03 2.51 -23.00
C GLY A 216 6.72 3.55 -22.12
N LYS A 217 6.00 4.60 -21.76
CA LYS A 217 6.49 5.68 -20.88
C LYS A 217 5.82 5.57 -19.52
N ASP A 218 6.53 5.99 -18.49
CA ASP A 218 5.95 6.16 -17.16
C ASP A 218 4.85 7.22 -17.20
N VAL A 219 3.82 6.99 -16.39
CA VAL A 219 2.70 7.92 -16.22
C VAL A 219 2.88 8.58 -14.85
N PRO A 220 2.94 9.93 -14.77
CA PRO A 220 3.03 10.63 -13.50
C PRO A 220 1.95 10.19 -12.50
N SER A 221 2.31 10.07 -11.22
CA SER A 221 1.38 9.75 -10.13
C SER A 221 0.26 10.79 -9.99
N ILE A 222 -0.90 10.39 -9.46
CA ILE A 222 -1.98 11.34 -9.12
C ILE A 222 -1.51 12.27 -8.00
N LYS A 223 -0.66 11.77 -7.09
CA LYS A 223 0.06 12.56 -6.06
C LYS A 223 0.77 13.77 -6.63
N SER A 224 1.40 13.66 -7.81
CA SER A 224 2.09 14.79 -8.46
C SER A 224 1.16 15.95 -8.85
N MET A 225 -0.14 15.69 -8.98
CA MET A 225 -1.16 16.66 -9.42
C MET A 225 -1.99 17.18 -8.26
N ALA A 226 -2.19 16.37 -7.22
CA ALA A 226 -2.97 16.70 -6.02
C ALA A 226 -2.20 16.36 -4.73
N PRO A 227 -1.04 17.01 -4.47
CA PRO A 227 -0.14 16.64 -3.37
C PRO A 227 -0.81 16.72 -1.99
N ASP A 228 -1.74 17.66 -1.79
CA ASP A 228 -2.44 17.86 -0.51
C ASP A 228 -3.69 16.98 -0.31
N HIS A 229 -4.02 16.14 -1.30
CA HIS A 229 -5.21 15.27 -1.26
C HIS A 229 -4.89 13.80 -1.45
N VAL A 230 -3.65 13.47 -1.81
CA VAL A 230 -3.24 12.10 -2.15
C VAL A 230 -2.20 11.59 -1.16
N LEU A 231 -2.43 10.42 -0.60
CA LEU A 231 -1.39 9.60 0.01
C LEU A 231 -0.86 8.65 -1.05
N TYR A 232 0.42 8.77 -1.38
CA TYR A 232 1.09 7.84 -2.29
C TYR A 232 1.71 6.70 -1.49
N ALA A 233 1.52 5.47 -1.93
CA ALA A 233 2.12 4.28 -1.35
C ALA A 233 2.80 3.43 -2.42
N THR A 234 3.95 2.87 -2.10
CA THR A 234 4.63 1.88 -2.95
C THR A 234 5.36 0.84 -2.09
N THR A 235 5.92 -0.19 -2.71
CA THR A 235 6.64 -1.26 -2.02
C THR A 235 7.85 -1.75 -2.77
N LEU A 236 8.88 -2.16 -2.02
CA LEU A 236 10.03 -2.86 -2.56
C LEU A 236 9.76 -4.36 -2.81
N SER A 237 8.56 -4.83 -2.45
CA SER A 237 8.19 -6.26 -2.56
C SER A 237 8.21 -6.80 -3.99
N LYS A 238 7.99 -5.93 -4.99
CA LYS A 238 7.90 -6.32 -6.40
C LYS A 238 9.18 -6.07 -7.18
N VAL A 239 10.10 -5.28 -6.63
CA VAL A 239 11.33 -4.86 -7.29
C VAL A 239 12.59 -5.41 -6.63
N PHE A 240 12.49 -5.90 -5.40
CA PHE A 240 13.63 -6.43 -4.66
C PHE A 240 13.33 -7.79 -4.04
N ALA A 241 12.72 -7.83 -2.85
CA ALA A 241 12.31 -9.07 -2.21
C ALA A 241 11.10 -8.87 -1.29
N PRO A 242 9.99 -9.61 -1.48
CA PRO A 242 8.77 -9.44 -0.67
C PRO A 242 8.97 -9.83 0.80
N GLY A 243 9.94 -10.69 1.09
CA GLY A 243 10.27 -11.14 2.44
C GLY A 243 10.87 -10.06 3.34
N LEU A 244 11.43 -8.98 2.76
CA LEU A 244 12.00 -7.86 3.53
C LEU A 244 10.93 -6.97 4.17
N ARG A 245 9.68 -7.07 3.69
CA ARG A 245 8.55 -6.29 4.23
C ARG A 245 8.81 -4.78 4.22
N VAL A 246 9.35 -4.22 3.14
CA VAL A 246 9.59 -2.78 3.04
C VAL A 246 8.58 -2.10 2.11
N GLY A 247 7.86 -1.12 2.66
CA GLY A 247 6.96 -0.21 1.96
C GLY A 247 7.38 1.23 2.18
N LEU A 248 7.05 2.11 1.24
CA LEU A 248 7.28 3.55 1.32
C LEU A 248 5.95 4.27 1.14
N PHE A 249 5.72 5.35 1.87
CA PHE A 249 4.56 6.20 1.63
C PHE A 249 4.85 7.67 1.88
N VAL A 250 4.11 8.51 1.16
CA VAL A 250 4.14 9.97 1.24
C VAL A 250 2.70 10.45 1.48
N PRO A 251 2.33 10.83 2.71
CA PRO A 251 1.01 11.37 3.01
C PRO A 251 0.84 12.77 2.39
N PRO A 252 -0.38 13.30 2.32
CA PRO A 252 -0.60 14.74 2.18
C PRO A 252 0.08 15.52 3.30
N SER A 253 0.36 16.80 3.06
CA SER A 253 0.80 17.70 4.11
C SER A 253 -0.21 17.75 5.26
N GLY A 254 0.29 17.87 6.50
CA GLY A 254 -0.52 17.90 7.72
C GLY A 254 -0.34 16.65 8.60
N GLU A 255 -1.35 16.36 9.42
CA GLU A 255 -1.21 15.44 10.57
C GLU A 255 -1.33 13.95 10.22
N LEU A 256 -1.71 13.58 8.99
CA LEU A 256 -1.98 12.18 8.64
C LEU A 256 -0.73 11.30 8.85
N GLY A 257 0.45 11.79 8.44
CA GLY A 257 1.72 11.10 8.67
C GLY A 257 1.98 10.83 10.16
N ASN A 258 1.77 11.83 11.01
CA ASN A 258 1.96 11.72 12.46
C ASN A 258 1.04 10.67 13.10
N TRP A 259 -0.22 10.57 12.64
CA TRP A 259 -1.15 9.55 13.13
C TRP A 259 -0.79 8.15 12.64
N LEU A 260 -0.31 8.01 11.41
CA LEU A 260 0.20 6.74 10.88
C LEU A 260 1.42 6.26 11.67
N VAL A 261 2.35 7.17 12.01
CA VAL A 261 3.49 6.89 12.88
C VAL A 261 3.02 6.40 14.26
N LYS A 262 2.09 7.10 14.91
CA LYS A 262 1.52 6.67 16.21
C LYS A 262 0.84 5.30 16.13
N ALA A 263 0.12 5.01 15.05
CA ALA A 263 -0.49 3.71 14.83
C ALA A 263 0.56 2.59 14.71
N LYS A 264 1.67 2.88 14.02
CA LYS A 264 2.81 1.98 13.81
C LYS A 264 3.59 1.71 15.12
N GLN A 265 3.78 2.72 15.97
CA GLN A 265 4.37 2.57 17.31
C GLN A 265 3.67 1.47 18.13
N GLY A 266 2.34 1.38 18.03
CA GLY A 266 1.55 0.35 18.71
C GLY A 266 1.42 -0.98 17.96
N THR A 267 2.11 -1.17 16.83
CA THR A 267 1.96 -2.34 15.95
C THR A 267 3.28 -3.09 15.77
N ASP A 268 4.30 -2.43 15.24
CA ASP A 268 5.61 -3.05 14.96
C ASP A 268 6.82 -2.18 15.39
N LEU A 269 6.58 -1.05 16.06
CA LEU A 269 7.57 -0.08 16.55
C LEU A 269 8.31 0.67 15.42
N HIS A 270 9.03 -0.06 14.57
CA HIS A 270 9.65 0.43 13.34
C HIS A 270 9.80 -0.73 12.36
N THR A 271 9.97 -0.42 11.07
CA THR A 271 10.31 -1.46 10.07
C THR A 271 11.74 -1.92 10.30
N SER A 272 12.05 -3.20 10.03
CA SER A 272 13.41 -3.72 10.14
C SER A 272 14.41 -2.82 9.40
N THR A 273 15.54 -2.55 10.06
CA THR A 273 16.66 -1.75 9.57
C THR A 273 17.62 -2.55 8.68
N LEU A 274 17.33 -3.83 8.44
CA LEU A 274 18.10 -4.76 7.63
C LEU A 274 17.61 -4.80 6.17
#